data_AF-A0A7C6R1B1-F1
#
_entry.id   AF-A0A7C6R1B1-F1
#
_cell.length_a   1.000
_cell.length_b   1.000
_cell.length_c   1.000
_cell.angle_alpha   90.00
_cell.angle_beta   90.00
_cell.angle_gamma   90.00
#
_symmetry.space_group_name_H-M   'P 1'
#
loop_
_entity.id
_entity.type
_entity.pdbx_description
1 polymer ?
#
loop_
_entity_poly.entity_id
_entity_poly.type
_entity_poly.pdbx_seq_one_letter_code
_entity_poly.pdbx_strand_id
1 'polypeptide(L)'
;MNVLYTVARRGSLVAVVEYTPETFQRLFGGTVEDFKDFLVLRQEQLRKVLESDSQPSRVVHVPFLEPCFEQWLAARSLPGDPRQWHGRWALEAAADPDFMSHLSAQISLLYDPPMEERFDCVVWCLMLPVIIRNKDDAMAITRPLPRHSLASFLAWLRGFLRDCPAFVPLSRLRGRGLTLATGDRLVCPAATANLASMLEARVLRGMAAGEGLPEHGLITLHRSWCGYLDLKHKGTEFPLLYPVFLPLILAGAGAEVQFATNRLQLLVLSYHIAHSPLDDPSFGPYYMHLHGDRLALEEHVGGMVSSLGLKGGDPDLYGLFSDRDAAKAAEVVGEECADLVEEAADPEPPAKTRHKAHLRRVK
;
A
#
# COMPACT_ATOMS: atom_id res chain seq x y z
N MET A 1 -16.09 16.29 -9.59
CA MET A 1 -16.77 17.09 -8.55
C MET A 1 -15.89 18.26 -8.12
N ASN A 2 -16.44 19.47 -8.02
CA ASN A 2 -15.78 20.57 -7.30
C ASN A 2 -15.72 20.16 -5.82
N VAL A 3 -14.54 20.18 -5.21
CA VAL A 3 -14.35 19.76 -3.80
C VAL A 3 -15.10 20.73 -2.88
N LEU A 4 -16.19 20.27 -2.27
CA LEU A 4 -16.90 20.96 -1.20
C LEU A 4 -16.23 20.68 0.14
N TYR A 5 -16.12 21.70 0.99
CA TYR A 5 -15.63 21.56 2.36
C TYR A 5 -16.82 21.24 3.26
N THR A 6 -17.06 19.93 3.44
CA THR A 6 -18.14 19.42 4.31
C THR A 6 -17.67 19.07 5.70
N VAL A 7 -16.35 19.12 5.93
CA VAL A 7 -15.71 19.05 7.23
C VAL A 7 -15.08 20.40 7.53
N ALA A 8 -15.35 20.94 8.72
CA ALA A 8 -14.78 22.20 9.16
C ALA A 8 -14.36 22.13 10.64
N ARG A 9 -13.35 22.92 11.02
CA ARG A 9 -12.78 22.95 12.36
C ARG A 9 -12.81 24.37 12.93
N ARG A 10 -13.08 24.49 14.23
CA ARG A 10 -12.94 25.72 15.02
C ARG A 10 -12.47 25.36 16.43
N GLY A 11 -11.19 25.59 16.72
CA GLY A 11 -10.58 25.14 17.98
C GLY A 11 -10.63 23.62 18.09
N SER A 12 -11.12 23.11 19.22
CA SER A 12 -11.32 21.68 19.47
C SER A 12 -12.61 21.11 18.87
N LEU A 13 -13.43 21.91 18.19
CA LEU A 13 -14.65 21.44 17.55
C LEU A 13 -14.41 21.15 16.07
N VAL A 14 -14.77 19.94 15.62
CA VAL A 14 -14.85 19.54 14.21
C VAL A 14 -16.30 19.23 13.87
N ALA A 15 -16.86 19.90 12.87
CA ALA A 15 -18.21 19.65 12.39
C ALA A 15 -18.17 18.97 11.02
N VAL A 16 -18.98 17.93 10.85
CA VAL A 16 -19.11 17.13 9.63
C VAL A 16 -20.55 17.25 9.13
N VAL A 17 -20.75 17.74 7.93
CA VAL A 17 -22.08 17.84 7.33
C VAL A 17 -22.55 16.46 6.85
N GLU A 18 -23.75 16.08 7.26
CA GLU A 18 -24.41 14.83 6.87
C GLU A 18 -25.53 15.09 5.87
N TYR A 19 -25.44 14.49 4.68
CA TYR A 19 -26.49 14.54 3.68
C TYR A 19 -27.17 13.17 3.56
N THR A 20 -28.47 13.17 3.30
CA THR A 20 -29.14 11.98 2.77
C THR A 20 -28.84 11.84 1.26
N PRO A 21 -28.97 10.64 0.66
CA PRO A 21 -28.82 10.43 -0.78
C PRO A 21 -29.71 11.37 -1.60
N GLU A 22 -30.97 11.59 -1.16
CA GLU A 22 -31.95 12.42 -1.84
C GLU A 22 -31.55 13.89 -1.78
N THR A 23 -31.03 14.33 -0.63
CA THR A 23 -30.57 15.71 -0.43
C THR A 23 -29.30 15.97 -1.23
N PHE A 24 -28.36 15.02 -1.22
CA PHE A 24 -27.15 15.08 -2.02
C PHE A 24 -27.47 15.15 -3.52
N GLN A 25 -28.34 14.25 -4.01
CA GLN A 25 -28.74 14.20 -5.41
C GLN A 25 -29.40 15.51 -5.86
N ARG A 26 -30.27 16.09 -5.02
CA ARG A 26 -30.94 17.36 -5.31
C ARG A 26 -29.96 18.53 -5.41
N LEU A 27 -29.01 18.62 -4.47
CA LEU A 27 -28.08 19.75 -4.38
C LEU A 27 -26.93 19.67 -5.38
N PHE A 28 -26.35 18.50 -5.57
CA PHE A 28 -25.11 18.33 -6.33
C PHE A 28 -25.31 17.63 -7.67
N GLY A 29 -26.51 17.09 -7.91
CA GLY A 29 -26.72 16.13 -8.98
C GLY A 29 -25.99 14.81 -8.71
N GLY A 30 -26.29 13.81 -9.53
CA GLY A 30 -25.58 12.53 -9.50
C GLY A 30 -26.44 11.35 -9.08
N THR A 31 -25.74 10.25 -8.85
CA THR A 31 -26.27 8.91 -8.58
C THR A 31 -25.93 8.47 -7.16
N VAL A 32 -26.48 7.33 -6.75
CA VAL A 32 -26.11 6.68 -5.47
C VAL A 32 -24.61 6.35 -5.42
N GLU A 33 -23.99 6.05 -6.56
CA GLU A 33 -22.54 5.77 -6.61
C GLU A 33 -21.71 7.04 -6.40
N ASP A 34 -22.18 8.19 -6.90
CA ASP A 34 -21.55 9.49 -6.61
C ASP A 34 -21.69 9.87 -5.13
N PHE A 35 -22.81 9.50 -4.49
CA PHE A 35 -23.01 9.70 -3.06
C PHE A 35 -22.03 8.84 -2.22
N LYS A 36 -21.82 7.57 -2.59
CA LYS A 36 -20.82 6.72 -1.92
C LYS A 36 -19.40 7.28 -2.05
N ASP A 37 -19.02 7.76 -3.24
CA ASP A 37 -17.74 8.44 -3.46
C ASP A 37 -17.60 9.69 -2.59
N PHE A 38 -18.69 10.47 -2.47
CA PHE A 38 -18.74 11.62 -1.59
C PHE A 38 -18.51 11.24 -0.11
N LEU A 39 -19.13 10.16 0.38
CA LEU A 39 -18.93 9.69 1.75
C LEU A 39 -17.46 9.33 2.02
N VAL A 40 -16.81 8.64 1.06
CA VAL A 40 -15.37 8.31 1.15
C VAL A 40 -14.52 9.58 1.17
N LEU A 41 -14.76 10.54 0.26
CA LEU A 41 -14.04 11.82 0.25
C LEU A 41 -14.19 12.59 1.56
N ARG A 42 -15.41 12.62 2.11
CA ARG A 42 -15.69 13.29 3.38
C ARG A 42 -14.91 12.64 4.52
N GLN A 43 -14.83 11.31 4.55
CA GLN A 43 -14.03 10.59 5.55
C GLN A 43 -12.53 10.91 5.42
N GLU A 44 -12.01 11.03 4.19
CA GLU A 44 -10.63 11.46 3.96
C GLU A 44 -10.38 12.91 4.40
N GLN A 45 -11.34 13.82 4.15
CA GLN A 45 -11.27 15.19 4.66
C GLN A 45 -11.24 15.23 6.18
N LEU A 46 -12.11 14.44 6.83
CA LEU A 46 -12.15 14.32 8.29
C LEU A 46 -10.81 13.82 8.84
N ARG A 47 -10.27 12.75 8.26
CA ARG A 47 -8.97 12.21 8.65
C ARG A 47 -7.86 13.25 8.52
N LYS A 48 -7.77 13.97 7.40
CA LYS A 48 -6.78 15.03 7.19
C LYS A 48 -6.91 16.15 8.23
N VAL A 49 -8.13 16.58 8.55
CA VAL A 49 -8.37 17.62 9.57
C VAL A 49 -7.93 17.14 10.95
N LEU A 50 -8.15 15.87 11.29
CA LEU A 50 -7.74 15.29 12.56
C LEU A 50 -6.22 15.03 12.65
N GLU A 51 -5.59 14.58 11.57
CA GLU A 51 -4.14 14.36 11.50
C GLU A 51 -3.33 15.68 11.50
N SER A 52 -3.92 16.77 10.99
CA SER A 52 -3.23 18.06 10.86
C SER A 52 -3.02 18.81 12.18
N ASP A 53 -3.71 18.45 13.25
CA ASP A 53 -3.65 19.12 14.54
C ASP A 53 -3.49 18.10 15.67
N SER A 54 -2.53 18.34 16.56
CA SER A 54 -2.23 17.44 17.68
C SER A 54 -3.23 17.58 18.84
N GLN A 55 -4.17 18.52 18.76
CA GLN A 55 -5.16 18.73 19.81
C GLN A 55 -6.34 17.74 19.74
N PRO A 56 -6.77 17.19 20.90
CA PRO A 56 -7.97 16.37 20.96
C PRO A 56 -9.17 17.17 20.46
N SER A 57 -9.95 16.53 19.59
CA SER A 57 -11.02 17.19 18.84
C SER A 57 -12.34 16.47 19.07
N ARG A 58 -13.38 17.22 19.42
CA ARG A 58 -14.75 16.72 19.45
C ARG A 58 -15.31 16.78 18.03
N VAL A 59 -15.63 15.62 17.46
CA VAL A 59 -16.29 15.50 16.17
C VAL A 59 -17.80 15.51 16.37
N VAL A 60 -18.51 16.37 15.65
CA VAL A 60 -19.99 16.46 15.66
C VAL A 60 -20.49 16.30 14.23
N HIS A 61 -21.35 15.31 14.02
CA HIS A 61 -22.05 15.08 12.76
C HIS A 61 -23.33 15.92 12.76
N VAL A 62 -23.48 16.79 11.77
CA VAL A 62 -24.55 17.78 11.66
C VAL A 62 -25.46 17.41 10.49
N PRO A 63 -26.69 16.93 10.76
CA PRO A 63 -27.66 16.63 9.72
C PRO A 63 -27.99 17.88 8.90
N PHE A 64 -27.83 17.80 7.58
CA PHE A 64 -28.10 18.92 6.69
C PHE A 64 -29.60 19.06 6.42
N LEU A 65 -30.16 20.19 6.82
CA LEU A 65 -31.53 20.60 6.45
C LEU A 65 -31.48 21.85 5.58
N GLU A 66 -31.90 21.68 4.32
CA GLU A 66 -31.88 22.73 3.32
C GLU A 66 -32.65 23.99 3.76
N PRO A 67 -33.89 23.93 4.31
CA PRO A 67 -34.58 25.14 4.74
C PRO A 67 -33.83 25.91 5.83
N CYS A 68 -33.18 25.20 6.76
CA CYS A 68 -32.40 25.82 7.82
C CYS A 68 -31.11 26.45 7.29
N PHE A 69 -30.46 25.80 6.32
CA PHE A 69 -29.28 26.34 5.65
C PHE A 69 -29.62 27.59 4.83
N GLU A 70 -30.72 27.58 4.08
CA GLU A 70 -31.19 28.74 3.30
C GLU A 70 -31.53 29.92 4.20
N GLN A 71 -32.22 29.68 5.32
CA GLN A 71 -32.50 30.72 6.31
C GLN A 71 -31.20 31.28 6.91
N TRP A 72 -30.23 30.42 7.22
CA TRP A 72 -28.92 30.83 7.71
C TRP A 72 -28.16 31.67 6.69
N LEU A 73 -28.24 31.32 5.40
CA LEU A 73 -27.62 32.02 4.29
C LEU A 73 -28.28 33.39 4.05
N ALA A 74 -29.62 33.45 4.05
CA ALA A 74 -30.37 34.69 3.85
C ALA A 74 -30.14 35.73 4.98
N ALA A 75 -29.87 35.25 6.20
CA ALA A 75 -29.57 36.11 7.34
C ALA A 75 -28.15 36.69 7.32
N ARG A 76 -27.28 36.30 6.37
CA ARG A 76 -25.85 36.64 6.37
C ARG A 76 -25.38 37.15 5.01
N SER A 77 -24.51 38.15 5.06
CA SER A 77 -23.67 38.48 3.91
C SER A 77 -22.34 37.74 4.09
N LEU A 78 -22.17 36.60 3.41
CA LEU A 78 -21.02 35.71 3.61
C LEU A 78 -19.85 36.10 2.71
N PRO A 79 -18.74 36.63 3.25
CA PRO A 79 -17.51 36.76 2.49
C PRO A 79 -16.81 35.39 2.32
N GLY A 80 -16.23 35.18 1.14
CA GLY A 80 -15.35 34.05 0.84
C GLY A 80 -15.93 33.02 -0.12
N ASP A 81 -15.26 31.86 -0.19
CA ASP A 81 -15.56 30.78 -1.12
C ASP A 81 -16.88 30.07 -0.75
N PRO A 82 -17.89 30.03 -1.64
CA PRO A 82 -19.13 29.28 -1.44
C PRO A 82 -18.95 27.82 -1.06
N ARG A 83 -17.83 27.20 -1.47
CA ARG A 83 -17.51 25.80 -1.14
C ARG A 83 -17.31 25.55 0.35
N GLN A 84 -17.11 26.62 1.15
CA GLN A 84 -16.92 26.55 2.59
C GLN A 84 -18.20 26.81 3.39
N TRP A 85 -19.28 27.26 2.76
CA TRP A 85 -20.47 27.71 3.49
C TRP A 85 -21.13 26.57 4.27
N HIS A 86 -21.19 25.37 3.72
CA HIS A 86 -21.75 24.20 4.40
C HIS A 86 -20.96 23.83 5.66
N GLY A 87 -19.62 23.81 5.60
CA GLY A 87 -18.78 23.57 6.76
C GLY A 87 -18.90 24.68 7.83
N ARG A 88 -19.01 25.95 7.42
CA ARG A 88 -19.22 27.08 8.36
C ARG A 88 -20.58 27.00 9.05
N TRP A 89 -21.63 26.74 8.28
CA TRP A 89 -22.97 26.50 8.82
C TRP A 89 -22.95 25.36 9.84
N ALA A 90 -22.30 24.24 9.52
CA ALA A 90 -22.18 23.11 10.43
C ALA A 90 -21.43 23.43 11.73
N LEU A 91 -20.39 24.27 11.68
CA LEU A 91 -19.69 24.71 12.90
C LEU A 91 -20.56 25.57 13.81
N GLU A 92 -21.43 26.40 13.24
CA GLU A 92 -22.39 27.19 14.01
C GLU A 92 -23.49 26.30 14.58
N ALA A 93 -24.05 25.41 13.76
CA ALA A 93 -25.05 24.45 14.20
C ALA A 93 -24.51 23.56 15.34
N ALA A 94 -23.32 22.99 15.18
CA ALA A 94 -22.68 22.13 16.18
C ALA A 94 -22.37 22.83 17.52
N ALA A 95 -22.34 24.17 17.53
CA ALA A 95 -22.13 24.95 18.74
C ALA A 95 -23.43 25.25 19.51
N ASP A 96 -24.60 25.01 18.91
CA ASP A 96 -25.92 25.24 19.49
C ASP A 96 -26.62 23.89 19.78
N PRO A 97 -26.67 23.43 21.05
CA PRO A 97 -27.27 22.15 21.42
C PRO A 97 -28.78 22.06 21.13
N ASP A 98 -29.51 23.17 21.26
CA ASP A 98 -30.96 23.20 21.05
C ASP A 98 -31.26 23.07 19.57
N PHE A 99 -30.50 23.79 18.74
CA PHE A 99 -30.58 23.66 17.29
C PHE A 99 -30.17 22.26 16.81
N MET A 100 -29.09 21.68 17.35
CA MET A 100 -28.71 20.30 17.04
C MET A 100 -29.80 19.29 17.41
N SER A 101 -30.45 19.46 18.56
CA SER A 101 -31.57 18.61 18.98
C SER A 101 -32.74 18.71 17.99
N HIS A 102 -33.03 19.92 17.50
CA HIS A 102 -34.02 20.12 16.44
C HIS A 102 -33.64 19.44 15.11
N LEU A 103 -32.37 19.55 14.67
CA LEU A 103 -31.88 18.89 13.45
C LEU A 103 -31.98 17.36 13.56
N SER A 104 -31.50 16.78 14.66
CA SER A 104 -31.49 15.34 14.91
C SER A 104 -32.90 14.73 15.03
N ALA A 105 -33.89 15.53 15.46
CA ALA A 105 -35.29 15.08 15.48
C ALA A 105 -35.89 14.93 14.08
N GLN A 106 -35.34 15.61 13.06
CA GLN A 106 -35.82 15.54 11.69
C GLN A 106 -35.07 14.52 10.83
N ILE A 107 -33.76 14.37 11.05
CA ILE A 107 -32.92 13.40 10.34
C ILE A 107 -32.16 12.57 11.37
N SER A 108 -32.50 11.29 11.45
CA SER A 108 -31.90 10.34 12.40
C SER A 108 -30.85 9.42 11.80
N LEU A 109 -30.75 9.35 10.46
CA LEU A 109 -29.91 8.36 9.79
C LEU A 109 -28.54 8.94 9.43
N LEU A 110 -27.49 8.28 9.93
CA LEU A 110 -26.11 8.50 9.50
C LEU A 110 -25.75 7.42 8.48
N TYR A 111 -25.21 7.84 7.34
CA TYR A 111 -24.76 6.94 6.30
C TYR A 111 -23.26 6.70 6.44
N ASP A 112 -22.88 5.45 6.67
CA ASP A 112 -21.48 5.07 6.77
C ASP A 112 -20.79 5.08 5.40
N PRO A 113 -19.56 5.62 5.30
CA PRO A 113 -18.77 5.50 4.09
C PRO A 113 -18.43 4.03 3.82
N PRO A 114 -18.54 3.53 2.57
CA PRO A 114 -18.14 2.17 2.22
C PRO A 114 -16.61 2.06 2.19
N MET A 115 -15.96 2.13 3.35
CA MET A 115 -14.51 2.12 3.49
C MET A 115 -13.88 0.82 3.01
N GLU A 116 -14.65 -0.28 3.01
CA GLU A 116 -14.26 -1.55 2.42
C GLU A 116 -14.01 -1.42 0.91
N GLU A 117 -14.82 -0.63 0.20
CA GLU A 117 -14.68 -0.39 -1.23
C GLU A 117 -13.65 0.71 -1.54
N ARG A 118 -13.14 1.45 -0.55
CA ARG A 118 -12.17 2.55 -0.77
C ARG A 118 -10.95 1.99 -1.49
N PHE A 119 -10.53 2.64 -2.56
CA PHE A 119 -9.29 2.29 -3.24
C PHE A 119 -8.09 2.61 -2.33
N ASP A 120 -7.27 1.60 -2.07
CA ASP A 120 -6.05 1.70 -1.29
C ASP A 120 -4.88 1.10 -2.06
N CYS A 121 -3.69 1.57 -1.70
CA CYS A 121 -2.44 1.07 -2.26
C CYS A 121 -1.41 1.01 -1.14
N VAL A 122 -0.77 -0.14 -1.00
CA VAL A 122 0.29 -0.39 -0.03
C VAL A 122 1.47 -1.01 -0.76
N VAL A 123 2.67 -0.46 -0.55
CA VAL A 123 3.89 -0.97 -1.18
C VAL A 123 4.75 -1.70 -0.15
N TRP A 124 4.88 -2.99 -0.34
CA TRP A 124 5.72 -3.89 0.42
C TRP A 124 7.11 -3.98 -0.20
N CYS A 125 8.16 -3.80 0.58
CA CYS A 125 9.52 -4.10 0.15
C CYS A 125 9.91 -5.47 0.71
N LEU A 126 9.81 -6.52 -0.11
CA LEU A 126 10.16 -7.87 0.30
C LEU A 126 11.68 -8.02 0.39
N MET A 127 12.18 -8.34 1.57
CA MET A 127 13.62 -8.54 1.79
C MET A 127 14.08 -9.85 1.15
N LEU A 128 15.15 -9.76 0.36
CA LEU A 128 15.84 -10.88 -0.27
C LEU A 128 17.32 -10.80 0.13
N PRO A 129 17.85 -11.77 0.89
CA PRO A 129 19.28 -11.83 1.13
C PRO A 129 20.02 -12.29 -0.13
N VAL A 130 20.98 -11.51 -0.60
CA VAL A 130 21.81 -11.87 -1.77
C VAL A 130 23.29 -11.94 -1.41
N ILE A 131 23.99 -12.92 -1.98
CA ILE A 131 25.44 -13.03 -1.84
C ILE A 131 26.10 -12.21 -2.94
N ILE A 132 26.82 -11.17 -2.55
CA ILE A 132 27.62 -10.33 -3.44
C ILE A 132 29.05 -10.86 -3.39
N ARG A 133 29.53 -11.45 -4.48
CA ARG A 133 30.87 -12.06 -4.56
C ARG A 133 31.92 -11.06 -5.01
N ASN A 134 31.51 -9.99 -5.69
CA ASN A 134 32.40 -8.96 -6.21
C ASN A 134 31.63 -7.64 -6.48
N LYS A 135 32.33 -6.62 -7.01
CA LYS A 135 31.75 -5.32 -7.31
C LYS A 135 30.75 -5.34 -8.48
N ASP A 136 30.91 -6.26 -9.44
CA ASP A 136 30.01 -6.37 -10.59
C ASP A 136 28.64 -6.90 -10.16
N ASP A 137 28.61 -7.85 -9.23
CA ASP A 137 27.37 -8.34 -8.60
C ASP A 137 26.62 -7.19 -7.90
N ALA A 138 27.35 -6.34 -7.17
CA ALA A 138 26.76 -5.19 -6.50
C ALA A 138 26.16 -4.17 -7.49
N MET A 139 26.79 -3.99 -8.65
CA MET A 139 26.24 -3.17 -9.72
C MET A 139 25.04 -3.83 -10.42
N ALA A 140 25.02 -5.16 -10.49
CA ALA A 140 23.99 -5.96 -11.13
C ALA A 140 22.66 -5.94 -10.37
N ILE A 141 22.66 -5.75 -9.04
CA ILE A 141 21.43 -5.63 -8.22
C ILE A 141 20.44 -4.61 -8.76
N THR A 142 20.94 -3.50 -9.33
CA THR A 142 20.09 -2.43 -9.88
C THR A 142 19.63 -2.68 -11.32
N ARG A 143 19.97 -3.81 -11.94
CA ARG A 143 19.54 -4.19 -13.30
C ARG A 143 18.12 -4.77 -13.27
N PRO A 144 17.38 -4.70 -14.39
CA PRO A 144 16.09 -5.36 -14.49
C PRO A 144 16.23 -6.87 -14.24
N LEU A 145 15.34 -7.41 -13.42
CA LEU A 145 15.19 -8.84 -13.22
C LEU A 145 14.56 -9.50 -14.45
N PRO A 146 14.79 -10.82 -14.64
CA PRO A 146 14.14 -11.57 -15.70
C PRO A 146 12.61 -11.48 -15.60
N ARG A 147 11.96 -11.12 -16.70
CA ARG A 147 10.50 -10.96 -16.74
C ARG A 147 9.75 -12.25 -16.44
N HIS A 148 10.31 -13.40 -16.83
CA HIS A 148 9.68 -14.70 -16.59
C HIS A 148 9.63 -15.00 -15.09
N SER A 149 10.73 -14.81 -14.34
CA SER A 149 10.77 -14.99 -12.89
C SER A 149 9.81 -14.06 -12.16
N LEU A 150 9.74 -12.78 -12.56
CA LEU A 150 8.76 -11.87 -11.97
C LEU A 150 7.32 -12.28 -12.27
N ALA A 151 7.03 -12.79 -13.47
CA ALA A 151 5.71 -13.30 -13.83
C ALA A 151 5.36 -14.57 -13.03
N SER A 152 6.30 -15.51 -12.88
CA SER A 152 6.16 -16.71 -12.05
C SER A 152 5.88 -16.34 -10.60
N PHE A 153 6.66 -15.40 -10.04
CA PHE A 153 6.48 -14.89 -8.69
C PHE A 153 5.09 -14.26 -8.49
N LEU A 154 4.66 -13.39 -9.40
CA LEU A 154 3.32 -12.81 -9.35
C LEU A 154 2.21 -13.86 -9.50
N ALA A 155 2.40 -14.87 -10.34
CA ALA A 155 1.43 -15.95 -10.51
C ALA A 155 1.30 -16.79 -9.23
N TRP A 156 2.43 -17.11 -8.59
CA TRP A 156 2.46 -17.77 -7.29
C TRP A 156 1.75 -16.93 -6.21
N LEU A 157 2.06 -15.63 -6.13
CA LEU A 157 1.39 -14.71 -5.19
C LEU A 157 -0.12 -14.61 -5.44
N ARG A 158 -0.57 -14.58 -6.70
CA ARG A 158 -2.01 -14.61 -7.04
C ARG A 158 -2.66 -15.92 -6.58
N GLY A 159 -1.96 -17.05 -6.73
CA GLY A 159 -2.42 -18.33 -6.19
C GLY A 159 -2.51 -18.31 -4.65
N PHE A 160 -1.53 -17.69 -4.00
CA PHE A 160 -1.53 -17.46 -2.56
C PHE A 160 -2.62 -16.50 -2.11
N LEU A 161 -3.07 -15.56 -2.95
CA LEU A 161 -4.14 -14.61 -2.64
C LEU A 161 -5.44 -14.92 -3.40
N ARG A 162 -5.69 -16.19 -3.74
CA ARG A 162 -6.86 -16.62 -4.54
C ARG A 162 -8.22 -16.27 -3.92
N ASP A 163 -8.25 -16.05 -2.61
CA ASP A 163 -9.48 -15.69 -1.88
C ASP A 163 -9.85 -14.22 -2.12
N CYS A 164 -8.92 -13.40 -2.62
CA CYS A 164 -9.18 -12.04 -3.07
C CYS A 164 -9.73 -12.06 -4.51
N PRO A 165 -10.91 -11.46 -4.77
CA PRO A 165 -11.40 -11.32 -6.14
C PRO A 165 -10.47 -10.42 -6.96
N ALA A 166 -10.53 -10.56 -8.29
CA ALA A 166 -9.79 -9.69 -9.20
C ALA A 166 -10.25 -8.23 -9.08
N PHE A 167 -9.32 -7.30 -9.19
CA PHE A 167 -9.62 -5.88 -9.08
C PHE A 167 -10.59 -5.39 -10.16
N VAL A 168 -11.64 -4.68 -9.73
CA VAL A 168 -12.58 -3.97 -10.60
C VAL A 168 -12.75 -2.54 -10.07
N PRO A 169 -12.45 -1.50 -10.87
CA PRO A 169 -12.72 -0.13 -10.48
C PRO A 169 -14.24 0.14 -10.46
N LEU A 170 -14.75 0.69 -9.37
CA LEU A 170 -16.13 1.19 -9.27
C LEU A 170 -16.18 2.69 -9.58
N SER A 171 -15.16 3.41 -9.14
CA SER A 171 -14.98 4.83 -9.38
C SER A 171 -13.50 5.20 -9.30
N ARG A 172 -13.18 6.49 -9.27
CA ARG A 172 -11.82 6.99 -9.04
C ARG A 172 -11.33 6.80 -7.60
N LEU A 173 -12.26 6.53 -6.68
CA LEU A 173 -12.01 6.44 -5.24
C LEU A 173 -12.37 5.08 -4.66
N ARG A 174 -13.09 4.26 -5.43
CA ARG A 174 -13.57 2.95 -5.00
C ARG A 174 -13.29 1.87 -6.01
N GLY A 175 -13.12 0.66 -5.52
CA GLY A 175 -13.01 -0.56 -6.30
C GLY A 175 -13.53 -1.76 -5.54
N ARG A 176 -13.34 -2.94 -6.13
CA ARG A 176 -13.54 -4.24 -5.50
C ARG A 176 -12.36 -5.12 -5.83
N GLY A 177 -12.04 -6.07 -4.96
CA GLY A 177 -10.95 -7.00 -5.22
C GLY A 177 -9.57 -6.37 -5.16
N LEU A 178 -8.59 -7.17 -5.57
CA LEU A 178 -7.17 -6.89 -5.44
C LEU A 178 -6.46 -7.07 -6.78
N THR A 179 -5.45 -6.25 -6.99
CA THR A 179 -4.45 -6.45 -8.03
C THR A 179 -3.06 -6.30 -7.44
N LEU A 180 -2.11 -6.95 -8.10
CA LEU A 180 -0.72 -7.07 -7.66
C LEU A 180 0.18 -6.56 -8.78
N ALA A 181 1.16 -5.77 -8.39
CA ALA A 181 2.27 -5.44 -9.27
C ALA A 181 3.61 -5.56 -8.53
N THR A 182 4.72 -5.70 -9.25
CA THR A 182 6.06 -5.65 -8.68
C THR A 182 6.94 -4.73 -9.49
N GLY A 183 7.94 -4.14 -8.86
CA GLY A 183 9.03 -3.47 -9.57
C GLY A 183 9.85 -4.46 -10.39
N ASP A 184 10.43 -3.97 -11.48
CA ASP A 184 11.33 -4.75 -12.34
C ASP A 184 12.76 -4.87 -11.80
N ARG A 185 13.08 -4.25 -10.66
CA ARG A 185 14.44 -4.16 -10.10
C ARG A 185 14.45 -4.35 -8.60
N LEU A 186 15.58 -4.82 -8.09
CA LEU A 186 15.87 -4.86 -6.66
C LEU A 186 16.34 -3.49 -6.17
N VAL A 187 16.03 -3.21 -4.90
CA VAL A 187 16.18 -1.91 -4.28
C VAL A 187 17.05 -2.04 -3.04
N CYS A 188 17.97 -1.10 -2.85
CA CYS A 188 18.82 -1.05 -1.67
C CYS A 188 18.00 -0.61 -0.44
N PRO A 189 18.36 -1.05 0.79
CA PRO A 189 17.65 -0.70 2.01
C PRO A 189 17.39 0.80 2.17
N ALA A 190 18.41 1.62 1.89
CA ALA A 190 18.35 3.08 2.01
C ALA A 190 17.34 3.77 1.08
N ALA A 191 16.89 3.10 0.02
CA ALA A 191 15.94 3.65 -0.95
C ALA A 191 14.49 3.18 -0.74
N THR A 192 14.27 2.15 0.09
CA THR A 192 12.96 1.48 0.24
C THR A 192 11.84 2.42 0.68
N ALA A 193 12.03 3.17 1.77
CA ALA A 193 10.98 4.05 2.32
C ALA A 193 10.53 5.12 1.32
N ASN A 194 11.49 5.84 0.71
CA ASN A 194 11.19 6.87 -0.29
C ASN A 194 10.55 6.28 -1.55
N LEU A 195 11.00 5.10 -1.99
CA LEU A 195 10.43 4.42 -3.14
C LEU A 195 8.99 3.97 -2.86
N ALA A 196 8.71 3.39 -1.70
CA ALA A 196 7.37 2.93 -1.32
C ALA A 196 6.36 4.09 -1.39
N SER A 197 6.64 5.21 -0.69
CA SER A 197 5.76 6.38 -0.72
C SER A 197 5.60 6.97 -2.13
N MET A 198 6.67 6.97 -2.94
CA MET A 198 6.60 7.45 -4.33
C MET A 198 5.70 6.56 -5.19
N LEU A 199 5.82 5.24 -5.07
CA LEU A 199 5.03 4.27 -5.82
C LEU A 199 3.56 4.29 -5.39
N GLU A 200 3.28 4.34 -4.08
CA GLU A 200 1.92 4.50 -3.55
C GLU A 200 1.26 5.76 -4.12
N ALA A 201 1.93 6.91 -4.02
CA ALA A 201 1.41 8.16 -4.52
C ALA A 201 1.25 8.15 -6.06
N ARG A 202 2.12 7.44 -6.79
CA ARG A 202 2.00 7.27 -8.23
C ARG A 202 0.77 6.45 -8.60
N VAL A 203 0.54 5.32 -7.93
CA VAL A 203 -0.62 4.44 -8.17
C VAL A 203 -1.92 5.15 -7.83
N LEU A 204 -1.99 5.82 -6.67
CA LEU A 204 -3.16 6.59 -6.25
C LEU A 204 -3.51 7.70 -7.27
N ARG A 205 -2.50 8.42 -7.78
CA ARG A 205 -2.70 9.42 -8.84
C ARG A 205 -3.16 8.82 -10.16
N GLY A 206 -2.57 7.70 -10.57
CA GLY A 206 -2.96 6.98 -11.78
C GLY A 206 -4.42 6.54 -11.72
N MET A 207 -4.86 5.99 -10.59
CA MET A 207 -6.26 5.63 -10.38
C MET A 207 -7.20 6.83 -10.38
N ALA A 208 -6.83 7.92 -9.72
CA ALA A 208 -7.61 9.15 -9.75
C ALA A 208 -7.71 9.75 -11.16
N ALA A 209 -6.71 9.52 -12.02
CA ALA A 209 -6.69 9.91 -13.42
C ALA A 209 -7.42 8.92 -14.36
N GLY A 210 -7.77 7.72 -13.87
CA GLY A 210 -8.39 6.65 -14.68
C GLY A 210 -7.40 5.83 -15.51
N GLU A 211 -6.10 5.91 -15.21
CA GLU A 211 -5.03 5.19 -15.92
C GLU A 211 -4.95 3.71 -15.49
N GLY A 212 -5.50 3.37 -14.31
CA GLY A 212 -5.41 2.02 -13.78
C GLY A 212 -4.01 1.63 -13.29
N LEU A 213 -3.85 0.35 -12.97
CA LEU A 213 -2.54 -0.28 -12.77
C LEU A 213 -2.09 -0.97 -14.07
N PRO A 214 -0.77 -1.10 -14.32
CA PRO A 214 -0.29 -1.75 -15.53
C PRO A 214 -0.80 -3.19 -15.62
N GLU A 215 -1.37 -3.56 -16.77
CA GLU A 215 -2.05 -4.84 -17.02
C GLU A 215 -1.19 -6.08 -16.73
N HIS A 216 0.13 -5.96 -16.86
CA HIS A 216 1.06 -7.07 -16.65
C HIS A 216 1.59 -7.18 -15.21
N GLY A 217 1.20 -6.26 -14.32
CA GLY A 217 1.68 -6.23 -12.94
C GLY A 217 3.18 -5.94 -12.81
N LEU A 218 3.83 -5.34 -13.82
CA LEU A 218 5.23 -4.94 -13.75
C LEU A 218 5.36 -3.42 -13.84
N ILE A 219 6.07 -2.82 -12.88
CA ILE A 219 6.40 -1.40 -12.86
C ILE A 219 7.89 -1.22 -13.16
N THR A 220 8.20 -0.54 -14.26
CA THR A 220 9.58 -0.16 -14.58
C THR A 220 10.09 0.88 -13.59
N LEU A 221 11.13 0.54 -12.83
CA LEU A 221 11.77 1.42 -11.88
C LEU A 221 12.95 2.14 -12.54
N HIS A 222 13.05 3.45 -12.30
CA HIS A 222 14.23 4.19 -12.72
C HIS A 222 15.42 3.79 -11.85
N ARG A 223 16.60 3.62 -12.45
CA ARG A 223 17.80 3.14 -11.74
C ARG A 223 18.16 4.00 -10.53
N SER A 224 17.98 5.32 -10.62
CA SER A 224 18.28 6.23 -9.51
C SER A 224 17.35 6.05 -8.30
N TRP A 225 16.19 5.40 -8.46
CA TRP A 225 15.27 5.11 -7.36
C TRP A 225 15.62 3.82 -6.62
N CYS A 226 16.45 2.95 -7.22
CA CYS A 226 16.84 1.68 -6.63
C CYS A 226 17.93 1.85 -5.54
N GLY A 227 18.46 3.07 -5.40
CA GLY A 227 19.63 3.35 -4.56
C GLY A 227 20.92 2.85 -5.19
N TYR A 228 22.02 3.13 -4.51
CA TYR A 228 23.35 2.62 -4.85
C TYR A 228 23.91 1.89 -3.64
N LEU A 229 24.54 0.75 -3.88
CA LEU A 229 25.29 0.03 -2.86
C LEU A 229 26.62 0.76 -2.69
N ASP A 230 26.75 1.57 -1.63
CA ASP A 230 27.97 2.33 -1.38
C ASP A 230 29.06 1.42 -0.79
N LEU A 231 29.73 0.69 -1.67
CA LEU A 231 30.88 -0.16 -1.35
C LEU A 231 32.17 0.63 -1.07
N LYS A 232 32.11 1.95 -0.90
CA LYS A 232 33.30 2.81 -0.70
C LYS A 232 33.90 2.72 0.70
N HIS A 233 33.32 1.95 1.62
CA HIS A 233 33.98 1.69 2.89
C HIS A 233 35.27 0.90 2.62
N LYS A 234 36.42 1.56 2.91
CA LYS A 234 37.76 0.95 2.84
C LYS A 234 37.73 -0.33 3.68
N GLY A 235 37.96 -1.48 3.03
CA GLY A 235 37.98 -2.79 3.70
C GLY A 235 36.71 -3.64 3.53
N THR A 236 35.83 -3.32 2.57
CA THR A 236 34.74 -4.25 2.23
C THR A 236 35.35 -5.51 1.59
N GLU A 237 35.46 -6.59 2.36
CA GLU A 237 35.89 -7.90 1.90
C GLU A 237 34.70 -8.66 1.31
N PHE A 238 34.94 -9.35 0.20
CA PHE A 238 33.97 -10.22 -0.46
C PHE A 238 34.29 -11.69 -0.17
N PRO A 239 33.30 -12.59 -0.14
CA PRO A 239 31.87 -12.37 -0.40
C PRO A 239 31.15 -11.73 0.79
N LEU A 240 30.05 -11.01 0.51
CA LEU A 240 29.21 -10.41 1.55
C LEU A 240 27.74 -10.79 1.33
N LEU A 241 27.03 -11.06 2.43
CA LEU A 241 25.59 -11.24 2.44
C LEU A 241 24.93 -9.87 2.59
N TYR A 242 24.12 -9.44 1.63
CA TYR A 242 23.50 -8.12 1.62
C TYR A 242 21.98 -8.21 1.46
N PRO A 243 21.19 -7.50 2.27
CA PRO A 243 19.75 -7.43 2.07
C PRO A 243 19.42 -6.48 0.91
N VAL A 244 18.65 -6.99 -0.05
CA VAL A 244 18.02 -6.18 -1.12
C VAL A 244 16.52 -6.37 -1.05
N PHE A 245 15.77 -5.50 -1.73
CA PHE A 245 14.32 -5.49 -1.61
C PHE A 245 13.62 -5.53 -2.96
N LEU A 246 12.62 -6.39 -3.09
CA LEU A 246 11.71 -6.42 -4.23
C LEU A 246 10.42 -5.65 -3.85
N PRO A 247 10.12 -4.52 -4.51
CA PRO A 247 8.91 -3.76 -4.22
C PRO A 247 7.68 -4.46 -4.84
N LEU A 248 6.81 -4.95 -3.97
CA LEU A 248 5.49 -5.49 -4.26
C LEU A 248 4.42 -4.44 -3.97
N ILE A 249 3.59 -4.13 -4.97
CA ILE A 249 2.48 -3.22 -4.89
C ILE A 249 1.20 -4.04 -4.72
N LEU A 250 0.50 -3.81 -3.60
CA LEU A 250 -0.85 -4.32 -3.34
C LEU A 250 -1.81 -3.16 -3.53
N ALA A 251 -2.78 -3.31 -4.42
CA ALA A 251 -3.71 -2.22 -4.68
C ALA A 251 -5.10 -2.75 -5.02
N GLY A 252 -6.12 -2.08 -4.53
CA GLY A 252 -7.49 -2.56 -4.67
C GLY A 252 -8.43 -1.93 -3.67
N ALA A 253 -9.51 -2.64 -3.38
CA ALA A 253 -10.41 -2.28 -2.29
C ALA A 253 -9.72 -2.43 -0.92
N GLY A 254 -10.02 -1.52 0.01
CA GLY A 254 -9.33 -1.39 1.29
C GLY A 254 -9.42 -2.65 2.14
N ALA A 255 -10.56 -3.34 2.11
CA ALA A 255 -10.73 -4.61 2.83
C ALA A 255 -9.79 -5.69 2.27
N GLU A 256 -9.70 -5.84 0.95
CA GLU A 256 -8.85 -6.82 0.29
C GLU A 256 -7.35 -6.48 0.42
N VAL A 257 -6.98 -5.20 0.34
CA VAL A 257 -5.60 -4.76 0.59
C VAL A 257 -5.19 -5.08 2.03
N GLN A 258 -6.06 -4.81 3.00
CA GLN A 258 -5.79 -5.16 4.41
C GLN A 258 -5.68 -6.67 4.61
N PHE A 259 -6.60 -7.44 4.03
CA PHE A 259 -6.55 -8.89 4.09
C PHE A 259 -5.25 -9.45 3.49
N ALA A 260 -4.88 -9.01 2.29
CA ALA A 260 -3.65 -9.43 1.62
C ALA A 260 -2.40 -9.06 2.42
N THR A 261 -2.37 -7.84 2.97
CA THR A 261 -1.31 -7.37 3.87
C THR A 261 -1.17 -8.31 5.07
N ASN A 262 -2.26 -8.60 5.78
CA ASN A 262 -2.24 -9.51 6.93
C ASN A 262 -1.75 -10.92 6.54
N ARG A 263 -2.21 -11.45 5.41
CA ARG A 263 -1.81 -12.79 4.94
C ARG A 263 -0.32 -12.85 4.59
N LEU A 264 0.21 -11.82 3.96
CA LEU A 264 1.64 -11.72 3.64
C LEU A 264 2.50 -11.53 4.89
N GLN A 265 2.02 -10.80 5.90
CA GLN A 265 2.71 -10.70 7.21
C GLN A 265 2.84 -12.06 7.85
N LEU A 266 1.75 -12.84 7.89
CA LEU A 266 1.76 -14.18 8.44
C LEU A 266 2.69 -15.13 7.68
N LEU A 267 2.74 -15.04 6.35
CA LEU A 267 3.67 -15.81 5.54
C LEU A 267 5.14 -15.49 5.90
N VAL A 268 5.48 -14.20 5.96
CA VAL A 268 6.84 -13.75 6.29
C VAL A 268 7.22 -14.20 7.70
N LEU A 269 6.31 -14.05 8.67
CA LEU A 269 6.51 -14.53 10.04
C LEU A 269 6.69 -16.06 10.09
N SER A 270 5.86 -16.81 9.37
CA SER A 270 5.94 -18.28 9.33
C SER A 270 7.27 -18.74 8.72
N TYR A 271 7.72 -18.10 7.64
CA TYR A 271 9.03 -18.34 7.06
C TYR A 271 10.15 -18.06 8.06
N HIS A 272 10.09 -16.91 8.75
CA HIS A 272 11.07 -16.57 9.78
C HIS A 272 11.08 -17.54 10.95
N ILE A 273 9.94 -18.06 11.40
CA ILE A 273 9.86 -19.05 12.48
C ILE A 273 10.46 -20.39 12.02
N ALA A 274 10.05 -20.89 10.85
CA ALA A 274 10.49 -22.18 10.33
C ALA A 274 12.00 -22.21 9.98
N HIS A 275 12.56 -21.05 9.63
CA HIS A 275 13.97 -20.92 9.24
C HIS A 275 14.76 -20.08 10.25
N SER A 276 14.19 -19.80 11.43
CA SER A 276 14.93 -19.17 12.50
C SER A 276 15.96 -20.19 12.99
N PRO A 277 17.26 -19.86 13.00
CA PRO A 277 18.27 -20.70 13.59
C PRO A 277 18.19 -20.59 15.13
N LEU A 278 17.02 -20.84 15.72
CA LEU A 278 16.83 -20.80 17.17
C LEU A 278 17.60 -21.93 17.88
N ASP A 279 17.99 -22.97 17.14
CA ASP A 279 18.81 -24.08 17.64
C ASP A 279 20.31 -23.96 17.29
N ASP A 280 20.73 -22.91 16.54
CA ASP A 280 22.15 -22.65 16.27
C ASP A 280 22.68 -21.48 17.13
N PRO A 281 23.44 -21.75 18.21
CA PRO A 281 23.94 -20.71 19.12
C PRO A 281 24.91 -19.73 18.45
N SER A 282 25.38 -19.99 17.23
CA SER A 282 26.26 -19.09 16.47
C SER A 282 25.53 -17.92 15.79
N PHE A 283 24.21 -17.99 15.60
CA PHE A 283 23.41 -16.94 14.94
C PHE A 283 22.62 -16.04 15.91
N GLY A 284 22.53 -16.41 17.19
CA GLY A 284 21.81 -15.70 18.25
C GLY A 284 22.12 -14.19 18.40
N PRO A 285 23.36 -13.69 18.18
CA PRO A 285 23.68 -12.27 18.38
C PRO A 285 23.21 -11.35 17.25
N TYR A 286 23.07 -11.85 16.02
CA TYR A 286 22.70 -11.02 14.85
C TYR A 286 21.19 -10.82 14.72
N TYR A 287 20.39 -11.81 15.13
CA TYR A 287 18.93 -11.74 15.10
C TYR A 287 18.35 -10.87 16.22
N MET A 288 18.96 -10.86 17.42
CA MET A 288 18.51 -10.01 18.55
C MET A 288 18.68 -8.50 18.30
N HIS A 289 19.53 -8.10 17.35
CA HIS A 289 19.77 -6.68 17.08
C HIS A 289 18.76 -6.05 16.12
N LEU A 290 18.06 -6.84 15.31
CA LEU A 290 17.06 -6.39 14.34
C LEU A 290 15.62 -6.40 14.90
N HIS A 291 15.34 -7.30 15.86
CA HIS A 291 14.05 -7.39 16.52
C HIS A 291 14.28 -7.48 18.02
N GLY A 292 14.08 -6.36 18.71
CA GLY A 292 14.12 -6.31 20.16
C GLY A 292 13.13 -7.31 20.77
N ASP A 293 13.60 -7.96 21.83
CA ASP A 293 12.91 -8.87 22.76
C ASP A 293 12.00 -9.94 22.12
N ARG A 294 12.42 -11.21 22.23
CA ARG A 294 11.62 -12.39 21.82
C ARG A 294 10.20 -12.37 22.39
N LEU A 295 10.05 -11.89 23.62
CA LEU A 295 8.76 -11.68 24.28
C LEU A 295 7.87 -10.68 23.55
N ALA A 296 8.44 -9.59 23.01
CA ALA A 296 7.68 -8.60 22.25
C ALA A 296 7.22 -9.16 20.89
N LEU A 297 8.02 -10.03 20.25
CA LEU A 297 7.61 -10.71 19.02
C LEU A 297 6.52 -11.75 19.30
N GLU A 298 6.66 -12.55 20.36
CA GLU A 298 5.65 -13.53 20.78
C GLU A 298 4.34 -12.85 21.23
N GLU A 299 4.40 -11.72 21.94
CA GLU A 299 3.23 -10.90 22.29
C GLU A 299 2.60 -10.22 21.07
N HIS A 300 3.41 -9.73 20.12
CA HIS A 300 2.90 -9.10 18.90
C HIS A 300 2.23 -10.12 17.97
N VAL A 301 2.83 -11.31 17.81
CA VAL A 301 2.24 -12.43 17.07
C VAL A 301 1.00 -12.96 17.78
N GLY A 302 1.04 -13.11 19.11
CA GLY A 302 -0.13 -13.48 19.92
C GLY A 302 -1.26 -12.46 19.82
N GLY A 303 -0.93 -11.17 19.76
CA GLY A 303 -1.86 -10.06 19.53
C GLY A 303 -2.46 -10.06 18.13
N MET A 304 -1.66 -10.33 17.09
CA MET A 304 -2.13 -10.49 15.71
C MET A 304 -3.05 -11.71 15.53
N VAL A 305 -2.68 -12.85 16.10
CA VAL A 305 -3.51 -14.07 16.05
C VAL A 305 -4.84 -13.83 16.77
N SER A 306 -4.81 -13.16 17.93
CA SER A 306 -6.01 -12.83 18.70
C SER A 306 -6.91 -11.79 18.00
N SER A 307 -6.33 -10.79 17.31
CA SER A 307 -7.10 -9.77 16.58
C SER A 307 -7.75 -10.31 15.30
N LEU A 308 -7.22 -11.41 14.76
CA LEU A 308 -7.82 -12.18 13.68
C LEU A 308 -8.92 -13.15 14.15
N GLY A 309 -9.27 -13.15 15.45
CA GLY A 309 -10.30 -14.02 16.03
C GLY A 309 -9.88 -15.49 16.12
N LEU A 310 -8.61 -15.80 15.91
CA LEU A 310 -8.05 -17.14 16.03
C LEU A 310 -7.72 -17.36 17.52
N LYS A 311 -8.34 -18.37 18.15
CA LYS A 311 -8.10 -18.65 19.57
C LYS A 311 -6.67 -19.14 19.76
N GLY A 312 -5.88 -18.39 20.54
CA GLY A 312 -4.54 -18.79 20.96
C GLY A 312 -4.62 -20.12 21.71
N GLY A 313 -4.14 -21.19 21.07
CA GLY A 313 -4.14 -22.54 21.62
C GLY A 313 -4.47 -23.65 20.65
N ASP A 314 -4.82 -23.36 19.38
CA ASP A 314 -5.06 -24.41 18.40
C ASP A 314 -3.73 -24.89 17.77
N PRO A 315 -3.31 -26.16 17.94
CA PRO A 315 -2.11 -26.72 17.29
C PRO A 315 -2.19 -26.66 15.76
N ASP A 316 -3.40 -26.47 15.21
CA ASP A 316 -3.67 -26.32 13.79
C ASP A 316 -3.24 -24.95 13.20
N LEU A 317 -2.74 -24.01 14.01
CA LEU A 317 -2.05 -22.81 13.47
C LEU A 317 -0.79 -23.17 12.67
N TYR A 318 -0.14 -24.31 12.98
CA TYR A 318 0.94 -24.88 12.18
C TYR A 318 0.44 -25.64 10.93
N GLY A 319 -0.87 -25.83 10.79
CA GLY A 319 -1.52 -26.49 9.65
C GLY A 319 -2.06 -25.53 8.58
N LEU A 320 -1.97 -24.21 8.79
CA LEU A 320 -2.44 -23.20 7.83
C LEU A 320 -1.52 -23.03 6.61
N PHE A 321 -0.30 -23.55 6.69
CA PHE A 321 0.58 -23.74 5.56
C PHE A 321 0.89 -25.23 5.53
N SER A 322 0.52 -25.92 4.45
CA SER A 322 1.08 -27.25 4.28
C SER A 322 2.60 -27.10 4.16
N ASP A 323 3.39 -28.01 4.73
CA ASP A 323 4.85 -28.05 4.51
C ASP A 323 5.19 -27.95 3.01
N ARG A 324 4.25 -28.40 2.16
CA ARG A 324 4.28 -28.30 0.72
C ARG A 324 4.19 -26.86 0.18
N ASP A 325 3.43 -25.96 0.79
CA ASP A 325 3.30 -24.56 0.34
C ASP A 325 4.55 -23.74 0.72
N ALA A 326 5.12 -23.98 1.90
CA ALA A 326 6.38 -23.39 2.33
C ALA A 326 7.57 -23.94 1.54
N ALA A 327 7.64 -25.26 1.34
CA ALA A 327 8.66 -25.92 0.51
C ALA A 327 8.57 -25.45 -0.94
N LYS A 328 7.37 -25.32 -1.51
CA LYS A 328 7.18 -24.86 -2.90
C LYS A 328 7.54 -23.38 -3.08
N ALA A 329 7.31 -22.53 -2.07
CA ALA A 329 7.78 -21.14 -2.09
C ALA A 329 9.32 -21.06 -2.05
N ALA A 330 9.96 -21.91 -1.24
CA ALA A 330 11.41 -22.00 -1.16
C ALA A 330 12.05 -22.64 -2.42
N GLU A 331 11.39 -23.63 -3.03
CA GLU A 331 11.79 -24.30 -4.27
C GLU A 331 11.74 -23.34 -5.47
N VAL A 332 10.62 -22.61 -5.65
CA VAL A 332 10.48 -21.63 -6.74
C VAL A 332 11.48 -20.46 -6.62
N VAL A 333 11.79 -20.03 -5.40
CA VAL A 333 12.75 -18.93 -5.16
C VAL A 333 14.20 -19.44 -5.22
N GLY A 334 14.45 -20.68 -4.78
CA GLY A 334 15.78 -21.28 -4.68
C GLY A 334 16.29 -21.86 -6.01
N GLU A 335 15.45 -22.57 -6.77
CA GLU A 335 15.84 -23.18 -8.05
C GLU A 335 16.08 -22.11 -9.13
N GLU A 336 15.21 -21.10 -9.25
CA GLU A 336 15.41 -20.04 -10.25
C GLU A 336 16.59 -19.10 -9.93
N CYS A 337 16.96 -18.93 -8.64
CA CYS A 337 18.16 -18.18 -8.27
C CYS A 337 19.45 -18.96 -8.51
N ALA A 338 19.41 -20.29 -8.51
CA ALA A 338 20.55 -21.14 -8.86
C ALA A 338 20.80 -21.16 -10.37
N ASP A 339 19.74 -21.26 -11.18
CA ASP A 339 19.81 -21.27 -12.65
C ASP A 339 20.37 -19.95 -13.22
N LEU A 340 20.01 -18.81 -12.62
CA LEU A 340 20.56 -17.50 -12.99
C LEU A 340 22.05 -17.31 -12.66
N VAL A 341 22.58 -18.14 -11.75
CA VAL A 341 24.01 -18.13 -11.38
C VAL A 341 24.81 -19.10 -12.26
N GLU A 342 24.21 -20.20 -12.72
CA GLU A 342 24.85 -21.12 -13.68
C GLU A 342 24.89 -20.56 -15.11
N GLU A 343 23.81 -19.93 -15.60
CA GLU A 343 23.76 -19.36 -16.95
C GLU A 343 24.74 -18.17 -17.14
N ALA A 344 25.13 -17.51 -16.05
CA ALA A 344 26.17 -16.47 -16.04
C ALA A 344 27.61 -17.02 -15.97
N ALA A 345 27.79 -18.31 -15.64
CA ALA A 345 29.09 -18.93 -15.40
C ALA A 345 29.69 -19.64 -16.62
N ASP A 346 28.92 -19.84 -17.70
CA ASP A 346 29.41 -20.52 -18.91
C ASP A 346 29.42 -19.57 -20.13
N PRO A 347 30.45 -18.72 -20.30
CA PRO A 347 30.60 -17.95 -21.52
C PRO A 347 31.15 -18.87 -22.61
N GLU A 348 30.31 -19.28 -23.57
CA GLU A 348 30.80 -19.82 -24.84
C GLU A 348 31.85 -18.85 -25.42
N PRO A 349 33.06 -19.32 -25.77
CA PRO A 349 34.10 -18.45 -26.30
C PRO A 349 33.67 -17.92 -27.69
N PRO A 350 33.82 -16.62 -27.95
CA PRO A 350 33.37 -16.06 -29.21
C PRO A 350 34.15 -16.66 -30.39
N ALA A 351 33.41 -17.18 -31.35
CA ALA A 351 33.93 -17.68 -32.61
C ALA A 351 34.79 -16.61 -33.32
N LYS A 352 36.04 -16.99 -33.63
CA LYS A 352 37.02 -16.17 -34.37
C LYS A 352 36.46 -15.73 -35.73
N THR A 353 36.00 -14.50 -35.84
CA THR A 353 35.71 -13.88 -37.13
C THR A 353 36.98 -13.28 -37.72
N ARG A 354 37.47 -13.90 -38.80
CA ARG A 354 38.55 -13.40 -39.67
C ARG A 354 38.14 -12.07 -40.31
N HIS A 355 38.86 -11.00 -40.02
CA HIS A 355 38.82 -9.78 -40.85
C HIS A 355 39.54 -10.04 -42.18
N LYS A 356 38.78 -10.07 -43.28
CA LYS A 356 39.31 -9.81 -44.63
C LYS A 356 39.13 -8.33 -44.94
N ALA A 357 40.24 -7.69 -45.24
CA ALA A 357 40.31 -6.37 -45.83
C ALA A 357 39.62 -6.35 -47.21
N HIS A 358 38.91 -5.26 -47.52
CA HIS A 358 38.94 -4.69 -48.86
C HIS A 358 38.66 -3.18 -48.85
N LEU A 359 39.70 -2.44 -49.25
CA LEU A 359 39.62 -1.14 -49.90
C LEU A 359 38.57 -1.11 -51.01
N ARG A 360 37.82 -0.01 -51.12
CA ARG A 360 37.78 0.81 -52.36
C ARG A 360 37.13 2.18 -52.14
N ARG A 361 37.86 3.20 -52.59
CA ARG A 361 37.41 4.56 -52.93
C ARG A 361 36.24 4.52 -53.93
N VAL A 362 35.44 5.60 -54.00
CA VAL A 362 35.47 6.59 -55.11
C VAL A 362 34.34 7.62 -54.93
N LYS A 363 34.78 8.89 -54.96
CA LYS A 363 34.12 10.18 -55.26
C LYS A 363 32.99 10.67 -54.37
#